data_AF-A0A1F9EQC2-F1
#
_entry.id   AF-A0A1F9EQC2-F1
#
_cell.length_a   1.000
_cell.length_b   1.000
_cell.length_c   1.000
_cell.angle_alpha   90.00
_cell.angle_beta   90.00
_cell.angle_gamma   90.00
#
_symmetry.space_group_name_H-M   'P 1'
#
loop_
_entity.id
_entity.type
_entity.pdbx_description
1 polymer ?
#
loop_
_entity_poly.entity_id
_entity_poly.type
_entity_poly.pdbx_seq_one_letter_code
_entity_poly.pdbx_strand_id
1 'polypeptide(L)'
;MTSIGMVFAARRDTAANIEDTLVAASERGLLRDDLRTLAILVTWLGVHTRMINADRLVRLIEDHESRRVRAFWSAFAIWQRKDRRFARLAKLYGGHRVDLLSVGTDFQVKRHGEDPRFAFGPLRVPANALRDRPADVLEPAELAKRHPAYRQRLIIGPSYRADMWATLEREPATSTAELARRAYGSFATAWQVKRDFGLVADLG
;
A
#
# COMPACT_ATOMS: atom_id res chain seq x y z
N MET A 1 8.38 6.08 -10.25
CA MET A 1 9.10 6.25 -8.97
C MET A 1 8.82 4.99 -8.16
N THR A 2 9.83 4.21 -7.81
CA THR A 2 9.64 2.94 -7.08
C THR A 2 10.74 2.77 -6.05
N SER A 3 10.35 2.64 -4.80
CA SER A 3 11.29 2.60 -3.66
C SER A 3 10.72 1.98 -2.39
N ILE A 4 9.42 1.63 -2.37
CA ILE A 4 8.79 1.02 -1.20
C ILE A 4 9.16 -0.46 -1.05
N GLY A 5 10.27 -0.91 -1.67
CA GLY A 5 10.72 -2.30 -1.64
C GLY A 5 10.35 -3.13 -2.87
N MET A 6 9.59 -2.58 -3.81
CA MET A 6 9.38 -3.23 -5.11
C MET A 6 10.55 -2.94 -6.04
N VAL A 7 11.28 -3.99 -6.45
CA VAL A 7 12.50 -3.89 -7.26
C VAL A 7 12.13 -3.77 -8.73
N PHE A 8 11.83 -2.54 -9.16
CA PHE A 8 11.69 -2.19 -10.57
C PHE A 8 12.94 -1.49 -11.10
N ALA A 9 13.21 -1.62 -12.40
CA ALA A 9 14.23 -0.85 -13.10
C ALA A 9 13.77 0.61 -13.29
N ALA A 10 13.72 1.39 -12.20
CA ALA A 10 13.36 2.81 -12.24
C ALA A 10 14.10 3.60 -11.15
N ARG A 11 14.06 4.93 -11.26
CA ARG A 11 14.65 5.83 -10.26
C ARG A 11 14.03 5.58 -8.89
N ARG A 12 14.91 5.30 -7.91
CA ARG A 12 14.54 5.11 -6.51
C ARG A 12 14.15 6.46 -5.90
N ASP A 13 13.04 6.47 -5.18
CA ASP A 13 12.56 7.60 -4.40
C ASP A 13 12.38 7.20 -2.93
N THR A 14 13.41 7.24 -2.10
CA THR A 14 13.37 6.77 -0.71
C THR A 14 12.37 7.50 0.20
N ALA A 15 11.71 8.56 -0.31
CA ALA A 15 10.69 9.33 0.37
C ALA A 15 9.27 9.07 -0.14
N ALA A 16 9.10 8.16 -1.11
CA ALA A 16 7.79 7.89 -1.70
C ALA A 16 6.75 7.49 -0.64
N ASN A 17 5.54 8.01 -0.77
CA ASN A 17 4.45 7.59 0.10
C ASN A 17 4.08 6.13 -0.21
N ILE A 18 4.00 5.30 0.83
CA ILE A 18 3.72 3.86 0.68
C ILE A 18 2.34 3.66 0.03
N GLU A 19 1.30 4.28 0.57
CA GLU A 19 -0.06 4.08 0.07
C GLU A 19 -0.23 4.60 -1.36
N ASP A 20 0.26 5.80 -1.66
CA ASP A 20 0.20 6.35 -3.03
C ASP A 20 0.91 5.43 -4.04
N THR A 21 2.06 4.87 -3.65
CA THR A 21 2.82 3.95 -4.51
C THR A 21 2.05 2.63 -4.74
N LEU A 22 1.37 2.11 -3.71
CA LEU A 22 0.55 0.90 -3.85
C LEU A 22 -0.64 1.13 -4.77
N VAL A 23 -1.32 2.27 -4.64
CA VAL A 23 -2.45 2.63 -5.52
C VAL A 23 -1.96 2.82 -6.96
N ALA A 24 -0.87 3.55 -7.18
CA ALA A 24 -0.30 3.71 -8.52
C ALA A 24 0.13 2.37 -9.15
N ALA A 25 0.66 1.44 -8.35
CA ALA A 25 1.00 0.10 -8.82
C ALA A 25 -0.26 -0.71 -9.20
N SER A 26 -1.36 -0.60 -8.44
CA SER A 26 -2.60 -1.30 -8.76
C SER A 26 -3.28 -0.72 -9.99
N GLU A 27 -3.29 0.61 -10.15
CA GLU A 27 -3.75 1.29 -11.37
C GLU A 27 -2.98 0.80 -12.59
N ARG A 28 -1.64 0.82 -12.52
CA ARG A 28 -0.79 0.34 -13.62
C ARG A 28 -1.09 -1.12 -13.94
N GLY A 29 -1.21 -1.97 -12.92
CA GLY A 29 -1.48 -3.39 -13.09
C GLY A 29 -2.85 -3.69 -13.71
N LEU A 30 -3.89 -2.93 -13.32
CA LEU A 30 -5.29 -3.23 -13.67
C LEU A 30 -5.80 -2.47 -14.88
N LEU A 31 -5.27 -1.27 -15.15
CA LEU A 31 -5.72 -0.38 -16.22
C LEU A 31 -4.83 -0.42 -17.45
N ARG A 32 -3.58 -0.87 -17.28
CA ARG A 32 -2.61 -1.02 -18.38
C ARG A 32 -2.22 -2.48 -18.61
N ASP A 33 -2.94 -3.41 -18.00
CA ASP A 33 -2.72 -4.86 -18.07
C ASP A 33 -1.27 -5.28 -17.75
N ASP A 34 -0.58 -4.51 -16.88
CA ASP A 34 0.77 -4.81 -16.42
C ASP A 34 0.73 -5.85 -15.29
N LEU A 35 0.45 -7.10 -15.67
CA LEU A 35 0.33 -8.22 -14.73
C LEU A 35 1.62 -8.47 -13.95
N ARG A 36 2.78 -8.08 -14.47
CA ARG A 36 4.05 -8.16 -13.74
C ARG A 36 4.04 -7.18 -12.56
N THR A 37 3.72 -5.91 -12.80
CA THR A 37 3.60 -4.92 -11.72
C THR A 37 2.56 -5.36 -10.70
N LEU A 38 1.42 -5.87 -11.16
CA LEU A 38 0.38 -6.37 -10.27
C LEU A 38 0.84 -7.58 -9.43
N ALA A 39 1.57 -8.52 -10.03
CA ALA A 39 2.13 -9.66 -9.33
C ALA A 39 3.13 -9.24 -8.23
N ILE A 40 4.03 -8.29 -8.53
CA ILE A 40 4.95 -7.73 -7.53
C ILE A 40 4.16 -7.02 -6.41
N LEU A 41 3.11 -6.26 -6.75
CA LEU A 41 2.24 -5.63 -5.76
C LEU A 41 1.60 -6.67 -4.83
N VAL A 42 1.02 -7.74 -5.38
CA VAL A 42 0.37 -8.77 -4.54
C VAL A 42 1.38 -9.50 -3.66
N THR A 43 2.57 -9.80 -4.17
CA THR A 43 3.66 -10.35 -3.35
C THR A 43 4.07 -9.37 -2.24
N TRP A 44 4.24 -8.08 -2.58
CA TRP A 44 4.58 -7.05 -1.61
C TRP A 44 3.52 -6.95 -0.50
N LEU A 45 2.24 -6.99 -0.86
CA LEU A 45 1.14 -6.99 0.11
C LEU A 45 1.24 -8.21 1.03
N GLY A 46 1.56 -9.39 0.50
CA GLY A 46 1.78 -10.59 1.32
C GLY A 46 2.85 -10.44 2.41
N VAL A 47 3.91 -9.66 2.13
CA VAL A 47 5.03 -9.46 3.06
C VAL A 47 4.80 -8.25 3.99
N HIS A 48 4.29 -7.13 3.46
CA HIS A 48 4.35 -5.83 4.12
C HIS A 48 2.99 -5.27 4.59
N THR A 49 1.90 -6.05 4.51
CA THR A 49 0.54 -5.59 4.89
C THR A 49 0.47 -4.90 6.26
N ARG A 50 1.29 -5.34 7.23
CA ARG A 50 1.33 -4.73 8.57
C ARG A 50 1.75 -3.26 8.55
N MET A 51 2.52 -2.83 7.56
CA MET A 51 3.09 -1.48 7.46
C MET A 51 2.21 -0.49 6.69
N ILE A 52 1.05 -0.93 6.19
CA ILE A 52 0.10 -0.08 5.48
C ILE A 52 -0.70 0.75 6.48
N ASN A 53 -0.77 2.06 6.26
CA ASN A 53 -1.71 2.95 6.94
C ASN A 53 -3.10 2.75 6.32
N ALA A 54 -3.91 1.91 6.95
CA ALA A 54 -5.21 1.51 6.42
C ALA A 54 -6.19 2.68 6.26
N ASP A 55 -6.19 3.66 7.18
CA ASP A 55 -7.07 4.82 7.07
C ASP A 55 -6.73 5.70 5.86
N ARG A 56 -5.42 5.89 5.60
CA ARG A 56 -5.00 6.61 4.39
C ARG A 56 -5.38 5.84 3.14
N LEU A 57 -5.10 4.53 3.11
CA LEU A 57 -5.44 3.69 1.96
C LEU A 57 -6.96 3.70 1.68
N VAL A 58 -7.80 3.62 2.71
CA VAL A 58 -9.25 3.70 2.55
C VAL A 58 -9.66 5.02 1.88
N ARG A 59 -9.13 6.16 2.33
CA ARG A 59 -9.42 7.46 1.71
C ARG A 59 -9.01 7.53 0.24
N LEU A 60 -7.84 6.99 -0.11
CA LEU A 60 -7.37 6.96 -1.49
C LEU A 60 -8.26 6.11 -2.40
N ILE A 61 -8.90 5.06 -1.86
CA ILE A 61 -9.72 4.12 -2.65
C ILE A 61 -11.19 4.50 -2.68
N GLU A 62 -11.71 5.14 -1.63
CA GLU A 62 -13.12 5.53 -1.50
C GLU A 62 -13.56 6.41 -2.67
N ASP A 63 -12.74 7.40 -3.05
CA ASP A 63 -13.02 8.34 -4.14
C ASP A 63 -12.38 7.95 -5.47
N HIS A 64 -11.73 6.78 -5.55
CA HIS A 64 -11.01 6.37 -6.75
C HIS A 64 -11.98 6.08 -7.90
N GLU A 65 -11.81 6.65 -9.10
CA GLU A 65 -12.79 6.54 -10.19
C GLU A 65 -12.95 5.11 -10.75
N SER A 66 -11.83 4.39 -10.88
CA SER A 66 -11.82 3.04 -11.44
C SER A 66 -12.49 1.98 -10.56
N ARG A 67 -13.54 1.36 -11.11
CA ARG A 67 -14.21 0.18 -10.53
C ARG A 67 -13.27 -1.02 -10.36
N ARG A 68 -12.34 -1.24 -11.30
CA ARG A 68 -11.36 -2.36 -11.25
C ARG A 68 -10.42 -2.19 -10.06
N VAL A 69 -9.96 -0.97 -9.81
CA VAL A 69 -9.07 -0.65 -8.69
C VAL A 69 -9.79 -0.82 -7.35
N ARG A 70 -11.03 -0.32 -7.23
CA ARG A 70 -11.85 -0.56 -6.02
C ARG A 70 -12.10 -2.04 -5.78
N ALA A 71 -12.44 -2.81 -6.82
CA ALA A 71 -12.62 -4.26 -6.71
C ALA A 71 -11.35 -4.98 -6.25
N PHE A 72 -10.17 -4.61 -6.78
CA PHE A 72 -8.90 -5.18 -6.33
C PHE A 72 -8.66 -4.93 -4.84
N TRP A 73 -8.84 -3.69 -4.37
CA TRP A 73 -8.57 -3.35 -2.98
C TRP A 73 -9.60 -3.96 -2.01
N SER A 74 -10.87 -4.07 -2.43
CA SER A 74 -11.86 -4.84 -1.66
C SER A 74 -11.53 -6.34 -1.63
N ALA A 75 -11.03 -6.92 -2.72
CA ALA A 75 -10.56 -8.30 -2.73
C ALA A 75 -9.34 -8.51 -1.81
N PHE A 76 -8.37 -7.59 -1.83
CA PHE A 76 -7.24 -7.59 -0.88
C PHE A 76 -7.72 -7.53 0.58
N ALA A 77 -8.71 -6.68 0.88
CA ALA A 77 -9.25 -6.60 2.24
C ALA A 77 -9.94 -7.90 2.69
N ILE A 78 -10.61 -8.61 1.76
CA ILE A 78 -11.21 -9.93 2.00
C ILE A 78 -10.12 -10.98 2.23
N TRP A 79 -9.03 -10.95 1.45
CA TRP A 79 -7.85 -11.79 1.70
C TRP A 79 -7.32 -11.58 3.12
N GLN A 80 -7.26 -10.32 3.56
CA GLN A 80 -6.83 -9.91 4.88
C GLN A 80 -7.96 -9.86 5.92
N ARG A 81 -9.04 -10.65 5.76
CA ARG A 81 -10.24 -10.61 6.63
C ARG A 81 -10.01 -10.69 8.15
N LYS A 82 -8.85 -11.21 8.59
CA LYS A 82 -8.46 -11.27 10.01
C LYS A 82 -7.94 -9.92 10.54
N ASP A 83 -7.53 -9.02 9.66
CA ASP A 83 -7.04 -7.69 10.00
C ASP A 83 -8.18 -6.66 9.91
N ARG A 84 -8.70 -6.28 11.08
CA ARG A 84 -9.86 -5.38 11.20
C ARG A 84 -9.59 -3.98 10.63
N ARG A 85 -8.33 -3.58 10.46
CA ARG A 85 -7.96 -2.27 9.88
C ARG A 85 -8.50 -2.11 8.45
N PHE A 86 -8.60 -3.21 7.70
CA PHE A 86 -9.09 -3.19 6.32
C PHE A 86 -10.59 -3.46 6.18
N ALA A 87 -11.34 -3.57 7.29
CA ALA A 87 -12.77 -3.90 7.23
C ALA A 87 -13.60 -2.87 6.42
N ARG A 88 -13.22 -1.59 6.46
CA ARG A 88 -13.84 -0.55 5.62
C ARG A 88 -13.52 -0.75 4.13
N LEU A 89 -12.27 -1.08 3.82
CA LEU A 89 -11.78 -1.29 2.45
C LEU A 89 -12.53 -2.44 1.74
N ALA A 90 -12.89 -3.50 2.47
CA ALA A 90 -13.70 -4.61 1.96
C ALA A 90 -15.09 -4.19 1.48
N LYS A 91 -15.64 -3.08 2.00
CA LYS A 91 -16.98 -2.57 1.68
C LYS A 91 -17.00 -1.55 0.54
N LEU A 92 -15.85 -1.07 0.08
CA LEU A 92 -15.78 -0.02 -0.96
C LEU A 92 -16.19 -0.49 -2.36
N TYR A 93 -16.40 -1.80 -2.54
CA TYR A 93 -16.90 -2.37 -3.78
C TYR A 93 -18.04 -3.36 -3.51
N GLY A 94 -19.25 -3.03 -3.97
CA GLY A 94 -20.44 -3.89 -3.90
C GLY A 94 -20.98 -4.33 -5.26
N GLY A 95 -20.21 -4.16 -6.34
CA GLY A 95 -20.63 -4.51 -7.70
C GLY A 95 -20.48 -6.00 -8.03
N HIS A 96 -20.83 -6.37 -9.26
CA HIS A 96 -20.59 -7.71 -9.79
C HIS A 96 -19.09 -8.05 -9.80
N ARG A 97 -18.76 -9.35 -9.76
CA ARG A 97 -17.36 -9.76 -9.84
C ARG A 97 -16.74 -9.29 -11.16
N VAL A 98 -15.50 -8.83 -11.07
CA VAL A 98 -14.72 -8.29 -12.19
C VAL A 98 -13.61 -9.26 -12.52
N ASP A 99 -13.42 -9.56 -13.79
CA ASP A 99 -12.34 -10.41 -14.26
C ASP A 99 -11.02 -9.64 -14.35
N LEU A 100 -9.94 -10.22 -13.85
CA LEU A 100 -8.60 -9.64 -14.00
C LEU A 100 -8.19 -9.59 -15.47
N LEU A 101 -8.33 -10.71 -16.19
CA LEU A 101 -7.96 -10.76 -17.61
C LEU A 101 -9.09 -10.15 -18.44
N SER A 102 -8.73 -9.44 -19.50
CA SER A 102 -9.69 -8.90 -20.47
C SER A 102 -10.44 -9.99 -21.24
N VAL A 103 -9.80 -11.15 -21.43
CA VAL A 103 -10.37 -12.33 -22.11
C VAL A 103 -9.89 -13.63 -21.44
N GLY A 104 -10.71 -14.68 -21.54
CA GLY A 104 -10.30 -16.05 -21.17
C GLY A 104 -10.29 -16.36 -19.67
N THR A 105 -10.79 -15.48 -18.80
CA THR A 105 -10.84 -15.72 -17.34
C THR A 105 -11.61 -17.00 -17.01
N ASP A 106 -12.80 -17.20 -17.57
CA ASP A 106 -13.60 -18.41 -17.30
C ASP A 106 -12.88 -19.71 -17.66
N PHE A 107 -12.22 -19.73 -18.82
CA PHE A 107 -11.44 -20.88 -19.26
C PHE A 107 -10.27 -21.16 -18.32
N GLN A 108 -9.51 -20.11 -17.94
CA GLN A 108 -8.36 -20.25 -17.05
C GLN A 108 -8.77 -20.67 -15.64
N VAL A 109 -9.86 -20.10 -15.10
CA VAL A 109 -10.43 -20.49 -13.81
C VAL A 109 -10.94 -21.93 -13.85
N LYS A 110 -11.61 -22.36 -14.92
CA LYS A 110 -12.06 -23.75 -15.06
C LYS A 110 -10.88 -24.73 -15.10
N ARG A 111 -9.76 -24.34 -15.73
CA ARG A 111 -8.58 -25.18 -15.92
C ARG A 111 -7.67 -25.25 -14.68
N HIS A 112 -7.47 -24.13 -14.00
CA HIS A 112 -6.45 -23.99 -12.96
C HIS A 112 -7.01 -23.58 -11.58
N GLY A 113 -8.30 -23.25 -11.49
CA GLY A 113 -8.93 -22.68 -10.30
C GLY A 113 -8.74 -21.17 -10.19
N GLU A 114 -9.32 -20.59 -9.13
CA GLU A 114 -9.09 -19.19 -8.75
C GLU A 114 -7.87 -19.08 -7.83
N ASP A 115 -7.17 -17.95 -7.90
CA ASP A 115 -6.10 -17.61 -6.98
C ASP A 115 -6.65 -17.52 -5.54
N PRO A 116 -6.10 -18.27 -4.57
CA PRO A 116 -6.61 -18.28 -3.20
C PRO A 116 -6.61 -16.91 -2.51
N ARG A 117 -5.75 -15.98 -2.94
CA ARG A 117 -5.69 -14.61 -2.41
C ARG A 117 -6.87 -13.76 -2.87
N PHE A 118 -7.59 -14.19 -3.90
CA PHE A 118 -8.75 -13.47 -4.45
C PHE A 118 -10.04 -14.28 -4.37
N ALA A 119 -9.97 -15.50 -3.83
CA ALA A 119 -11.12 -16.34 -3.60
C ALA A 119 -12.17 -15.60 -2.75
N PHE A 120 -13.44 -15.73 -3.13
CA PHE A 120 -14.59 -15.06 -2.49
C PHE A 120 -14.57 -13.53 -2.57
N GLY A 121 -13.58 -12.94 -3.23
CA GLY A 121 -13.49 -11.50 -3.48
C GLY A 121 -14.21 -11.06 -4.76
N PRO A 122 -14.42 -9.74 -4.92
CA PRO A 122 -15.03 -9.18 -6.12
C PRO A 122 -14.10 -9.18 -7.34
N LEU A 123 -12.81 -9.48 -7.19
CA LEU A 123 -11.90 -9.65 -8.33
C LEU A 123 -11.68 -11.15 -8.60
N ARG A 124 -11.92 -11.58 -9.83
CA ARG A 124 -11.65 -12.94 -10.31
C ARG A 124 -10.26 -13.00 -10.92
N VAL A 125 -9.39 -13.74 -10.26
CA VAL A 125 -8.01 -13.96 -10.68
C VAL A 125 -7.82 -15.45 -10.92
N PRO A 126 -7.53 -15.90 -12.15
CA PRO A 126 -7.16 -17.30 -12.36
C PRO A 126 -5.88 -17.64 -11.61
N ALA A 127 -5.79 -18.87 -11.10
CA ALA A 127 -4.55 -19.36 -10.52
C ALA A 127 -3.40 -19.24 -11.54
N ASN A 128 -2.21 -18.90 -11.07
CA ASN A 128 -1.00 -18.64 -11.86
C ASN A 128 -0.99 -17.36 -12.72
N ALA A 129 -2.07 -16.58 -12.77
CA ALA A 129 -2.07 -15.29 -13.48
C ALA A 129 -1.13 -14.26 -12.81
N LEU A 130 -1.08 -14.27 -11.48
CA LEU A 130 -0.21 -13.42 -10.67
C LEU A 130 0.79 -14.27 -9.90
N ARG A 131 1.87 -14.70 -10.54
CA ARG A 131 2.90 -15.54 -9.88
C ARG A 131 3.55 -14.79 -8.72
N ASP A 132 3.95 -15.50 -7.67
CA ASP A 132 4.73 -14.90 -6.59
C ASP A 132 6.11 -14.47 -7.07
N ARG A 133 6.56 -13.31 -6.61
CA ARG A 133 7.82 -12.69 -7.01
C ARG A 133 8.65 -12.23 -5.80
N PRO A 134 8.99 -13.14 -4.86
CA PRO A 134 9.68 -12.77 -3.62
C PRO A 134 11.04 -12.13 -3.89
N ALA A 135 11.76 -12.55 -4.94
CA ALA A 135 13.03 -11.95 -5.33
C ALA A 135 12.92 -10.48 -5.79
N ASP A 136 11.72 -10.03 -6.18
CA ASP A 136 11.46 -8.65 -6.59
C ASP A 136 10.90 -7.77 -5.43
N VAL A 137 10.84 -8.31 -4.21
CA VAL A 137 10.33 -7.64 -3.01
C VAL A 137 11.41 -7.66 -1.92
N LEU A 138 11.79 -6.49 -1.42
CA LEU A 138 12.75 -6.39 -0.32
C LEU A 138 12.14 -6.89 0.99
N GLU A 139 12.89 -7.68 1.75
CA GLU A 139 12.50 -8.05 3.11
C GLU A 139 12.32 -6.83 4.03
N PRO A 140 11.47 -6.91 5.08
CA PRO A 140 11.19 -5.78 5.98
C PRO A 140 12.43 -5.10 6.56
N ALA A 141 13.44 -5.88 6.95
CA ALA A 141 14.69 -5.36 7.50
C ALA A 141 15.49 -4.55 6.46
N GLU A 142 15.53 -5.03 5.22
CA GLU A 142 16.23 -4.36 4.13
C GLU A 142 15.51 -3.09 3.69
N LEU A 143 14.18 -3.12 3.66
CA LEU A 143 13.37 -1.96 3.35
C LEU A 143 13.49 -0.87 4.43
N ALA A 144 13.49 -1.25 5.71
CA ALA A 144 13.64 -0.30 6.82
C ALA A 144 14.97 0.47 6.80
N LYS A 145 16.06 -0.16 6.35
CA LYS A 145 17.35 0.52 6.17
C LYS A 145 17.28 1.63 5.12
N ARG A 146 16.40 1.49 4.13
CA ARG A 146 16.39 2.32 2.91
C ARG A 146 15.23 3.32 2.86
N HIS A 147 14.19 3.11 3.66
CA HIS A 147 12.96 3.90 3.62
C HIS A 147 12.60 4.42 5.01
N PRO A 148 12.91 5.69 5.34
CA PRO A 148 12.72 6.24 6.69
C PRO A 148 11.28 6.13 7.20
N ALA A 149 10.27 6.42 6.37
CA ALA A 149 8.87 6.28 6.79
C ALA A 149 8.52 4.83 7.14
N TYR A 150 8.94 3.85 6.32
CA TYR A 150 8.77 2.44 6.64
C TYR A 150 9.42 2.06 7.97
N ARG A 151 10.65 2.53 8.22
CA ARG A 151 11.34 2.33 9.49
C ARG A 151 10.55 2.89 10.67
N GLN A 152 10.06 4.12 10.56
CA GLN A 152 9.26 4.72 11.64
C GLN A 152 7.95 3.98 11.88
N ARG A 153 7.34 3.42 10.83
CA ARG A 153 6.14 2.59 10.97
C ARG A 153 6.41 1.26 11.68
N LEU A 154 7.62 0.71 11.60
CA LEU A 154 8.01 -0.45 12.40
C LEU A 154 8.07 -0.11 13.90
N ILE A 155 8.55 1.09 14.24
CA ILE A 155 8.76 1.51 15.63
C ILE A 155 7.45 2.00 16.26
N ILE A 156 6.73 2.88 15.57
CA ILE A 156 5.55 3.59 16.09
C ILE A 156 4.24 2.90 15.70
N GLY A 157 4.26 2.14 14.61
CA GLY A 157 3.06 1.63 13.94
C GLY A 157 2.67 2.45 12.69
N PRO A 158 1.88 1.86 11.77
CA PRO A 158 1.54 2.44 10.48
C PRO A 158 0.53 3.59 10.59
N SER A 159 1.02 4.77 10.94
CA SER A 159 0.21 5.94 11.29
C SER A 159 0.75 7.21 10.63
N TYR A 160 -0.09 8.26 10.59
CA TYR A 160 0.34 9.60 10.17
C TYR A 160 1.51 10.12 11.02
N ARG A 161 1.53 9.78 12.32
CA ARG A 161 2.60 10.15 13.24
C ARG A 161 3.95 9.59 12.83
N ALA A 162 4.00 8.31 12.43
CA ALA A 162 5.24 7.69 11.98
C ALA A 162 5.83 8.40 10.74
N ASP A 163 4.97 8.75 9.78
CA ASP A 163 5.41 9.44 8.55
C ASP A 163 5.87 10.88 8.83
N MET A 164 5.18 11.58 9.74
CA MET A 164 5.59 12.91 10.20
C MET A 164 6.94 12.86 10.93
N TRP A 165 7.12 11.86 11.81
CA TRP A 165 8.39 11.65 12.50
C TRP A 165 9.54 11.41 11.51
N ALA A 166 9.33 10.56 10.51
CA ALA A 166 10.31 10.31 9.45
C ALA A 166 10.66 11.56 8.64
N THR A 167 9.70 12.47 8.46
CA THR A 167 9.92 13.77 7.80
C THR A 167 10.78 14.68 8.66
N LEU A 168 10.50 14.76 9.96
CA LEU A 168 11.26 15.58 10.91
C LEU A 168 12.68 15.06 11.13
N GLU A 169 12.91 13.75 11.14
CA GLU A 169 14.27 13.17 11.19
C GLU A 169 15.15 13.64 10.04
N ARG A 170 14.55 13.92 8.87
CA ARG A 170 15.28 14.39 7.68
C ARG A 170 15.38 15.91 7.63
N GLU A 171 14.30 16.59 7.97
CA GLU A 171 14.16 18.04 7.86
C GLU A 171 13.53 18.61 9.15
N PRO A 172 14.31 18.75 10.25
CA PRO A 172 13.78 19.18 11.56
C PRO A 172 13.13 20.57 11.52
N ALA A 173 13.59 21.44 10.62
CA ALA A 173 13.07 22.79 10.44
C ALA A 173 11.69 22.86 9.77
N THR A 174 11.13 21.74 9.29
CA THR A 174 9.83 21.70 8.61
C THR A 174 8.74 22.35 9.46
N SER A 175 7.99 23.30 8.88
CA SER A 175 6.89 23.96 9.59
C SER A 175 5.75 22.98 9.88
N THR A 176 4.92 23.25 10.89
CA THR A 176 3.80 22.37 11.25
C THR A 176 2.81 22.18 10.10
N ALA A 177 2.51 23.25 9.36
CA ALA A 177 1.61 23.21 8.22
C ALA A 177 2.20 22.36 7.08
N GLU A 178 3.49 22.54 6.80
CA GLU A 178 4.17 21.76 5.76
C GLU A 178 4.28 20.27 6.14
N LEU A 179 4.53 19.99 7.41
CA LEU A 179 4.56 18.63 7.94
C LEU A 179 3.21 17.93 7.79
N ALA A 180 2.11 18.61 8.13
CA ALA A 180 0.75 18.11 7.94
C ALA A 180 0.48 17.79 6.46
N ARG A 181 0.83 18.73 5.58
CA ARG A 181 0.62 18.60 4.12
C ARG A 181 1.40 17.43 3.54
N ARG A 182 2.70 17.31 3.82
CA ARG A 182 3.57 16.25 3.27
C ARG A 182 3.17 14.86 3.75
N ALA A 183 2.68 14.74 4.99
CA ALA A 183 2.27 13.46 5.56
C ALA A 183 0.77 13.16 5.35
N TYR A 184 0.03 14.00 4.63
CA TYR A 184 -1.43 13.90 4.47
C TYR A 184 -2.20 13.84 5.80
N GLY A 185 -1.64 14.42 6.86
CA GLY A 185 -2.21 14.39 8.20
C GLY A 185 -2.86 15.70 8.61
N SER A 186 -3.46 15.71 9.79
CA SER A 186 -4.05 16.94 10.34
C SER A 186 -2.99 17.88 10.91
N PHE A 187 -3.26 19.18 10.90
CA PHE A 187 -2.40 20.18 11.55
C PHE A 187 -2.23 19.89 13.04
N ALA A 188 -3.31 19.48 13.73
CA ALA A 188 -3.27 19.14 15.15
C ALA A 188 -2.29 17.99 15.43
N THR A 189 -2.34 16.92 14.63
CA THR A 189 -1.38 15.81 14.73
C THR A 189 0.05 16.28 14.45
N ALA A 190 0.26 17.07 13.39
CA ALA A 190 1.58 17.59 13.06
C ALA A 190 2.16 18.47 14.17
N TRP A 191 1.34 19.30 14.80
CA TRP A 191 1.75 20.16 15.90
C TRP A 191 2.23 19.33 17.09
N GLN A 192 1.44 18.32 17.49
CA GLN A 192 1.80 17.43 18.59
C GLN A 192 3.08 16.64 18.29
N VAL A 193 3.19 16.08 17.08
CA VAL A 193 4.39 15.33 16.67
C VAL A 193 5.63 16.22 16.69
N LYS A 194 5.55 17.45 16.19
CA LYS A 194 6.68 18.37 16.19
C LYS A 194 7.10 18.76 17.61
N ARG A 195 6.15 18.99 18.51
CA ARG A 195 6.43 19.24 19.92
C ARG A 195 7.15 18.05 20.56
N ASP A 196 6.63 16.85 20.38
CA ASP A 196 7.22 15.63 20.95
C ASP A 196 8.61 15.35 20.37
N PHE A 197 8.81 15.61 19.08
CA PHE A 197 10.10 15.49 18.42
C PHE A 197 11.14 16.44 19.02
N GLY A 198 10.76 17.70 19.29
CA GLY A 198 11.63 18.66 19.97
C GLY A 198 12.03 18.19 21.37
N LEU A 199 11.07 17.69 22.15
CA LEU A 199 11.36 17.15 23.49
C LEU A 199 12.37 16.00 23.46
N VAL A 200 12.28 15.10 22.47
CA VAL A 200 13.24 13.99 22.34
C VAL A 200 14.59 14.47 21.83
N ALA A 201 14.62 15.47 20.94
CA ALA A 201 15.87 16.05 20.45
C ALA A 201 16.65 16.76 21.57
N ASP A 202 15.96 17.37 22.53
CA ASP A 202 16.57 18.03 23.69
C ASP A 202 17.14 17.06 24.74
N LEU A 203 16.84 15.75 24.64
CA LEU A 203 17.37 14.72 25.55
C LEU A 203 18.76 14.21 25.15
N GLY A 204 19.26 14.52 23.95
CA GLY A 204 20.55 14.09 23.42
C GLY A 204 21.54 15.24 23.29
#